data_AF-A0A0N8GNZ0-F1
#
_entry.id   AF-A0A0N8GNZ0-F1
#
_cell.length_a   1.000
_cell.length_b   1.000
_cell.length_c   1.000
_cell.angle_alpha   90.00
_cell.angle_beta   90.00
_cell.angle_gamma   90.00
#
_symmetry.space_group_name_H-M   'P 1'
#
loop_
_entity.id
_entity.type
_entity.pdbx_description
1 polymer ?
#
loop_
_entity_poly.entity_id
_entity_poly.type
_entity_poly.pdbx_seq_one_letter_code
_entity_poly.pdbx_strand_id
1 'polypeptide(L)'
;MFLKFSRDVHGLSSLQISNDFEHLKALLLWAGSQPLSSAHAFNTNLPDSLFQIGEKGLDQTELQSILNTNQRFLLWGKAMFPVEFQNIRLSWIMKITGISKGKEVII
;
A
#
# COMPACT_ATOMS: atom_id res chain seq x y z
N MET A 1 -4.18 -8.02 12.87
CA MET A 1 -3.00 -8.86 13.21
C MET A 1 -1.69 -8.19 12.79
N PHE A 2 -1.58 -7.66 11.56
CA PHE A 2 -0.42 -6.85 11.13
C PHE A 2 -0.08 -5.68 12.06
N LEU A 3 -1.04 -4.80 12.36
CA LEU A 3 -0.78 -3.62 13.23
C LEU A 3 -0.30 -4.00 14.63
N LYS A 4 -0.83 -5.10 15.18
CA LYS A 4 -0.34 -5.66 16.45
C LYS A 4 1.10 -6.15 16.30
N PHE A 5 1.40 -6.93 15.26
CA PHE A 5 2.76 -7.36 14.94
C PHE A 5 3.71 -6.16 14.80
N SER A 6 3.32 -5.11 14.07
CA SER A 6 4.15 -3.92 13.89
C SER A 6 4.42 -3.19 15.21
N ARG A 7 3.44 -3.13 16.11
CA ARG A 7 3.64 -2.58 17.45
C ARG A 7 4.60 -3.43 18.27
N ASP A 8 4.36 -4.74 18.33
CA ASP A 8 5.06 -5.65 19.23
C ASP A 8 6.50 -5.93 18.76
N VAL A 9 6.74 -5.99 17.44
CA VAL A 9 8.05 -6.34 16.85
C VAL A 9 8.86 -5.11 16.43
N HIS A 10 8.22 -4.09 15.86
CA HIS A 10 8.91 -2.88 15.40
C HIS A 10 8.82 -1.72 16.40
N GLY A 11 8.16 -1.92 17.55
CA GLY A 11 8.08 -0.91 18.60
C GLY A 11 7.32 0.36 18.17
N LEU A 12 6.41 0.26 17.20
CA LEU A 12 5.68 1.42 16.71
C LEU A 12 4.81 2.03 17.82
N SER A 13 4.85 3.36 17.92
CA SER A 13 3.98 4.13 18.80
C SER A 13 2.50 4.00 18.42
N SER A 14 1.60 4.31 19.35
CA SER A 14 0.16 4.33 19.08
C SER A 14 -0.22 5.26 17.92
N LEU A 15 0.46 6.40 17.79
CA LEU A 15 0.25 7.34 16.69
C LEU A 15 0.63 6.71 15.35
N GLN A 16 1.81 6.08 15.26
CA GLN A 16 2.26 5.41 14.05
C GLN A 16 1.32 4.25 13.65
N ILE A 17 0.79 3.51 14.63
CA ILE A 17 -0.21 2.46 14.37
C ILE A 17 -1.51 3.05 13.82
N SER A 18 -1.94 4.20 14.35
CA SER A 18 -3.12 4.90 13.83
C SER A 18 -2.91 5.35 12.39
N ASN A 19 -1.73 5.90 12.07
CA ASN A 19 -1.39 6.32 10.71
C ASN A 19 -1.32 5.11 9.77
N ASP A 20 -0.65 4.02 10.19
CA ASP A 20 -0.59 2.80 9.40
C ASP A 20 -1.99 2.20 9.15
N PHE A 21 -2.91 2.32 10.11
CA PHE A 21 -4.30 1.91 9.90
C PHE A 21 -5.00 2.74 8.81
N GLU A 22 -4.85 4.06 8.81
CA GLU A 22 -5.37 4.92 7.75
C GLU A 22 -4.74 4.60 6.39
N HIS A 23 -3.43 4.37 6.34
CA HIS A 23 -2.74 3.97 5.10
C HIS A 23 -3.28 2.65 4.53
N LEU A 24 -3.64 1.68 5.38
CA LEU A 24 -4.20 0.40 4.95
C LEU A 24 -5.63 0.55 4.41
N LYS A 25 -6.42 1.50 4.91
CA LYS A 25 -7.74 1.79 4.32
C LYS A 25 -7.61 2.24 2.87
N ALA A 26 -6.54 2.97 2.52
CA ALA A 26 -6.30 3.41 1.15
C ALA A 26 -6.16 2.22 0.18
N LEU A 27 -5.52 1.13 0.61
CA LEU A 27 -5.44 -0.11 -0.17
C LEU A 27 -6.79 -0.80 -0.33
N LEU A 28 -7.62 -0.80 0.71
CA LEU A 28 -8.98 -1.36 0.64
C LEU A 28 -9.88 -0.55 -0.29
N LEU A 29 -9.80 0.78 -0.21
CA LEU A 29 -10.56 1.67 -1.10
C LEU A 29 -10.16 1.48 -2.56
N TRP A 30 -8.86 1.34 -2.82
CA TRP A 30 -8.35 1.05 -4.16
C TRP A 30 -8.78 -0.33 -4.68
N ALA A 31 -8.73 -1.35 -3.84
CA ALA A 31 -9.16 -2.70 -4.23
C ALA A 31 -10.68 -2.79 -4.44
N GLY A 32 -11.46 -1.97 -3.74
CA GLY A 32 -12.92 -1.98 -3.81
C GLY A 32 -13.47 -3.36 -3.46
N SER A 33 -14.28 -3.92 -4.36
CA SER A 33 -14.83 -5.28 -4.24
C SER A 33 -13.93 -6.36 -4.86
N GLN A 34 -12.81 -6.00 -5.48
CA GLN A 34 -11.95 -6.94 -6.18
C GLN A 34 -10.96 -7.60 -5.22
N PRO A 35 -10.66 -8.89 -5.39
CA PRO A 35 -9.69 -9.56 -4.53
C PRO A 35 -8.27 -9.03 -4.82
N LEU A 36 -7.49 -8.77 -3.77
CA LEU A 36 -6.09 -8.31 -3.89
C LEU A 36 -5.19 -9.27 -4.69
N SER A 37 -5.56 -10.54 -4.83
CA SER A 37 -4.89 -11.49 -5.72
C SER A 37 -4.92 -11.07 -7.19
N SER A 38 -5.95 -10.31 -7.60
CA SER A 38 -6.12 -9.78 -8.95
C SER A 38 -5.58 -8.35 -9.14
N ALA A 39 -4.93 -7.79 -8.13
CA ALA A 39 -4.37 -6.43 -8.10
C ALA A 39 -3.47 -6.07 -9.31
N HIS A 40 -2.79 -7.06 -9.89
CA HIS A 40 -1.94 -6.89 -11.07
C HIS A 40 -2.74 -6.64 -12.37
N ALA A 41 -4.04 -6.93 -12.37
CA ALA A 41 -4.95 -6.77 -13.50
C ALA A 41 -5.87 -5.55 -13.36
N PHE A 42 -5.72 -4.75 -12.30
CA PHE A 42 -6.54 -3.55 -12.13
C PHE A 42 -6.15 -2.49 -13.16
N ASN A 43 -7.14 -1.82 -13.73
CA ASN A 43 -6.94 -0.79 -14.77
C ASN A 43 -6.05 0.37 -14.31
N THR A 44 -6.10 0.71 -13.02
CA THR A 44 -5.26 1.75 -12.41
C THR A 44 -4.44 1.11 -11.30
N ASN A 45 -3.12 1.20 -11.39
CA ASN A 45 -2.25 0.71 -10.32
C ASN A 45 -2.42 1.56 -9.05
N LEU A 46 -2.07 0.99 -7.89
CA LEU A 46 -2.26 1.64 -6.59
C LEU A 46 -1.58 3.02 -6.50
N PRO A 47 -0.30 3.20 -6.92
CA PRO A 47 0.34 4.52 -6.93
C PRO A 47 -0.43 5.57 -7.74
N ASP A 48 -0.86 5.24 -8.96
CA ASP A 48 -1.58 6.16 -9.82
C ASP A 48 -2.95 6.53 -9.24
N SER A 49 -3.65 5.56 -8.64
CA SER A 49 -4.94 5.82 -8.00
C SER A 49 -4.81 6.73 -6.78
N LEU A 50 -3.76 6.53 -5.97
CA LEU A 50 -3.49 7.37 -4.81
C LEU A 50 -2.98 8.75 -5.22
N PHE A 51 -2.20 8.84 -6.30
CA PHE A 51 -1.74 10.11 -6.85
C PHE A 51 -2.91 10.97 -7.36
N GLN A 52 -3.91 10.38 -8.03
CA GLN A 52 -5.12 11.11 -8.43
C GLN A 52 -5.96 11.62 -7.25
N ILE A 53 -5.96 10.89 -6.14
CA ILE A 53 -6.53 11.37 -4.88
C ILE A 53 -5.64 12.49 -4.31
N GLY A 54 -4.32 12.38 -4.46
CA GLY A 54 -3.33 13.33 -3.97
C GLY A 54 -3.22 14.64 -4.73
N GLU A 55 -3.50 14.67 -6.02
CA GLU A 55 -3.71 15.91 -6.78
C GLU A 55 -4.85 16.76 -6.18
N LYS A 56 -5.69 16.19 -5.32
CA LYS A 56 -6.74 16.89 -4.55
C LYS A 56 -6.35 17.21 -3.09
N GLY A 57 -5.11 16.95 -2.65
CA GLY A 57 -4.62 17.39 -1.33
C GLY A 57 -3.66 16.47 -0.56
N LEU A 58 -3.02 15.49 -1.20
CA LEU A 58 -2.10 14.55 -0.54
C LEU A 58 -0.68 14.80 -1.07
N ASP A 59 0.25 15.15 -0.18
CA ASP A 59 1.63 15.46 -0.57
C ASP A 59 2.42 14.17 -0.92
N GLN A 60 3.55 14.36 -1.61
CA GLN A 60 4.38 13.25 -2.07
C GLN A 60 4.97 12.39 -0.94
N THR A 61 5.21 13.00 0.24
CA THR A 61 5.75 12.29 1.42
C THR A 61 4.70 11.38 2.03
N GLU A 62 3.47 11.88 2.13
CA GLU A 62 2.33 11.10 2.60
C GLU A 62 2.01 9.96 1.62
N LEU A 63 2.03 10.24 0.31
CA LEU A 63 1.84 9.22 -0.72
C LEU A 63 2.88 8.10 -0.58
N GLN A 64 4.15 8.46 -0.43
CA GLN A 64 5.21 7.47 -0.23
C GLN A 64 5.04 6.68 1.07
N SER A 65 4.56 7.32 2.13
CA SER A 65 4.27 6.68 3.42
C SER A 65 3.14 5.66 3.31
N ILE A 66 2.07 6.00 2.60
CA ILE A 66 0.97 5.07 2.28
C ILE A 66 1.51 3.88 1.50
N LEU A 67 2.28 4.10 0.42
CA LEU A 67 2.83 3.03 -0.41
C LEU A 67 3.76 2.11 0.39
N ASN A 68 4.61 2.67 1.24
CA ASN A 68 5.54 1.91 2.09
C ASN A 68 4.79 1.07 3.12
N THR A 69 3.75 1.60 3.78
CA THR A 69 2.93 0.82 4.72
C THR A 69 2.21 -0.33 4.02
N ASN A 70 1.63 -0.07 2.85
CA ASN A 70 0.94 -1.12 2.08
C ASN A 70 1.89 -2.20 1.56
N GLN A 71 3.10 -1.83 1.13
CA GLN A 71 4.13 -2.80 0.77
C GLN A 71 4.52 -3.68 1.97
N ARG A 72 4.78 -3.08 3.14
CA ARG A 72 5.11 -3.83 4.37
C ARG A 72 4.01 -4.80 4.76
N PHE A 73 2.75 -4.37 4.68
CA PHE A 73 1.60 -5.22 4.95
C PHE A 73 1.51 -6.41 3.99
N LEU A 74 1.68 -6.18 2.68
CA LEU A 74 1.62 -7.26 1.68
C LEU A 74 2.78 -8.25 1.82
N LEU A 75 3.99 -7.77 2.15
CA LEU A 75 5.14 -8.63 2.45
C LEU A 75 4.89 -9.48 3.71
N TRP A 76 4.42 -8.85 4.78
CA TRP A 76 4.05 -9.53 6.02
C TRP A 76 2.94 -10.56 5.78
N GLY A 77 1.90 -10.19 5.03
CA GLY A 77 0.80 -11.08 4.68
C GLY A 77 1.28 -12.29 3.88
N LYS A 78 2.19 -12.09 2.92
CA LYS A 78 2.78 -13.19 2.16
C LYS A 78 3.65 -14.13 3.00
N ALA A 79 4.34 -13.60 4.01
CA ALA A 79 5.16 -14.39 4.92
C ALA A 79 4.31 -15.19 5.94
N MET A 80 3.27 -14.57 6.49
CA MET A 80 2.45 -15.18 7.55
C MET A 80 1.30 -16.04 7.01
N PHE A 81 0.81 -15.74 5.81
CA PHE A 81 -0.35 -16.37 5.15
C PHE A 81 -0.01 -16.73 3.70
N PRO A 82 0.96 -17.63 3.47
CA PRO A 82 1.48 -17.90 2.14
C PRO A 82 0.42 -18.49 1.18
N VAL A 83 -0.58 -19.21 1.70
CA VAL A 83 -1.66 -19.82 0.91
C VAL A 83 -2.63 -18.75 0.42
N GLU A 84 -3.03 -17.83 1.30
CA GLU A 84 -3.96 -16.75 1.01
C GLU A 84 -3.33 -15.71 0.07
N PHE A 85 -2.03 -15.47 0.22
CA PHE A 85 -1.25 -14.52 -0.58
C PHE A 85 -0.49 -15.18 -1.74
N GLN A 86 -0.76 -16.46 -2.05
CA GLN A 86 0.00 -17.20 -3.08
C GLN A 86 -0.07 -16.51 -4.45
N ASN A 87 -1.23 -15.97 -4.80
CA ASN A 87 -1.51 -15.33 -6.08
C ASN A 87 -0.97 -13.89 -6.20
N ILE A 88 -0.55 -13.28 -5.08
CA ILE A 88 0.07 -11.96 -5.11
C ILE A 88 1.56 -12.12 -5.43
N ARG A 89 1.96 -11.70 -6.62
CA ARG A 89 3.35 -11.82 -7.09
C ARG A 89 4.27 -10.91 -6.28
N LEU A 90 5.39 -11.46 -5.80
CA LEU A 90 6.39 -10.67 -5.06
C LEU A 90 6.94 -9.52 -5.91
N SER A 91 7.18 -9.75 -7.20
CA SER A 91 7.63 -8.71 -8.14
C SER A 91 6.63 -7.57 -8.31
N TRP A 92 5.33 -7.82 -8.11
CA TRP A 92 4.31 -6.77 -8.08
C TRP A 92 4.40 -5.97 -6.78
N ILE A 93 4.50 -6.63 -5.62
CA ILE A 93 4.66 -5.96 -4.32
C ILE A 93 5.88 -5.03 -4.31
N MET A 94 7.01 -5.46 -4.90
CA MET A 94 8.22 -4.65 -4.98
C MET A 94 8.08 -3.40 -5.85
N LYS A 95 7.14 -3.40 -6.80
CA LYS A 95 6.89 -2.26 -7.71
C LYS A 95 5.89 -1.24 -7.15
N ILE A 96 5.18 -1.54 -6.06
CA ILE A 96 4.18 -0.64 -5.46
C ILE A 96 4.80 0.69 -5.04
N THR A 97 6.05 0.70 -4.57
CA THR A 97 6.71 1.94 -4.14
C THR A 97 7.31 2.73 -5.30
N GLY A 98 7.29 2.18 -6.51
CA GLY A 98 7.75 2.85 -7.72
C GLY A 98 6.69 3.82 -8.20
N ILE A 99 6.70 5.06 -7.69
CA ILE A 99 6.03 6.16 -8.39
C ILE A 99 6.72 6.29 -9.75
N SER A 100 5.96 6.18 -10.83
CA SER A 100 6.48 6.39 -12.18
C SER A 100 7.08 7.80 -12.27
N LYS A 101 8.41 7.90 -12.24
CA LYS A 101 9.12 9.11 -12.65
C LYS A 101 8.74 9.36 -14.11
N GLY A 102 7.95 10.40 -14.36
CA GLY A 102 7.41 10.71 -15.69
C GLY A 102 6.04 11.38 -15.69
N LYS A 103 5.32 11.40 -14.55
CA LYS A 103 4.14 12.25 -14.35
C LYS A 103 4.47 13.48 -13.49
N GLU A 104 5.63 14.08 -13.73
CA GLU A 104 5.85 15.46 -13.29
C GLU A 104 4.87 16.31 -14.11
N VAL A 105 3.86 16.86 -13.41
CA VAL A 105 3.02 17.92 -13.95
C VAL A 105 3.96 19.04 -14.36
N ILE A 106 4.05 19.30 -15.66
CA ILE A 106 4.61 20.54 -16.17
C ILE A 106 3.67 21.63 -15.66
N ILE A 107 4.15 22.43 -14.70
CA ILE A 107 3.51 23.68 -14.25
C ILE A 107 3.86 24.78 -15.25
#